data_AF-A0AAD6KHN0-F1
#
_entry.id   AF-A0AAD6KHN0-F1
#
_cell.length_a   1.000
_cell.length_b   1.000
_cell.length_c   1.000
_cell.angle_alpha   90.00
_cell.angle_beta   90.00
_cell.angle_gamma   90.00
#
_symmetry.space_group_name_H-M   'P 1'
#
loop_
_entity.id
_entity.type
_entity.pdbx_description
1 polymer ?
#
loop_
_entity_poly.entity_id
_entity_poly.type
_entity_poly.pdbx_seq_one_letter_code
_entity_poly.pdbx_strand_id
1 'polypeptide(L)'
;MGSAEQKKKHPKKKQKLPINPNWAQLQQTLQIHGSRPPKTSNTETQNSILGKRKERPDAESDCSQINPLIPTNDDFSVTDAIAMDCEMVGVGQGNRSALGRVTMVNQWGNVLYDEFVRPVERIADFRTQISGIRPRDLRKAKDFSTAQKKVALLMKGRILVGHALSNDLKALLLSHPQEGLARYIRI
;
A
#
# COMPACT_ATOMS: atom_id res chain seq x y z
N MET A 1 -15.47 63.32 35.07
CA MET A 1 -14.42 62.29 35.24
C MET A 1 -15.13 60.95 35.21
N GLY A 2 -14.94 60.00 34.32
CA GLY A 2 -13.91 59.71 33.34
C GLY A 2 -14.09 58.21 33.05
N SER A 3 -14.28 57.85 31.78
CA SER A 3 -14.57 56.50 31.29
C SER A 3 -13.57 55.44 31.73
N ALA A 4 -14.01 54.17 31.83
CA ALA A 4 -13.34 53.04 31.18
C ALA A 4 -14.19 51.76 31.26
N GLU A 5 -14.97 51.51 30.22
CA GLU A 5 -15.64 50.24 29.96
C GLU A 5 -14.63 49.23 29.36
N GLN A 6 -14.33 48.16 30.10
CA GLN A 6 -13.37 47.14 29.67
C GLN A 6 -13.99 46.19 28.63
N LYS A 7 -13.67 46.42 27.35
CA LYS A 7 -14.01 45.52 26.24
C LYS A 7 -13.33 44.15 26.41
N LYS A 8 -14.12 43.10 26.64
CA LYS A 8 -13.69 41.69 26.56
C LYS A 8 -13.26 41.36 25.13
N LYS A 9 -11.98 41.04 24.93
CA LYS A 9 -11.43 40.58 23.64
C LYS A 9 -11.79 39.10 23.43
N HIS A 10 -12.56 38.82 22.38
CA HIS A 10 -12.78 37.46 21.89
C HIS A 10 -11.47 36.86 21.33
N PRO A 11 -11.19 35.56 21.57
CA PRO A 11 -10.02 34.90 20.99
C PRO A 11 -10.19 34.78 19.47
N LYS A 12 -9.18 35.24 18.72
CA LYS A 12 -9.12 35.16 17.26
C LYS A 12 -9.16 33.68 16.83
N LYS A 13 -10.17 33.30 16.04
CA LYS A 13 -10.23 31.99 15.38
C LYS A 13 -8.97 31.81 14.54
N LYS A 14 -8.14 30.81 14.87
CA LYS A 14 -7.03 30.36 14.03
C LYS A 14 -7.61 29.92 12.69
N GLN A 15 -7.28 30.62 11.61
CA GLN A 15 -7.64 30.23 10.25
C GLN A 15 -7.03 28.85 10.00
N LYS A 16 -7.88 27.86 9.71
CA LYS A 16 -7.44 26.59 9.12
C LYS A 16 -6.83 26.95 7.78
N LEU A 17 -5.51 26.81 7.64
CA LEU A 17 -4.86 26.84 6.34
C LEU A 17 -5.50 25.73 5.49
N PRO A 18 -5.93 26.02 4.25
CA PRO A 18 -6.48 24.98 3.39
C PRO A 18 -5.38 23.95 3.16
N ILE A 19 -5.67 22.69 3.51
CA ILE A 19 -4.86 21.54 3.09
C ILE A 19 -4.81 21.60 1.57
N ASN A 20 -3.61 21.95 1.09
CA ASN A 20 -3.33 22.13 -0.33
C ASN A 20 -3.49 20.76 -1.02
N PRO A 21 -4.45 20.59 -1.94
CA PRO A 21 -4.72 19.31 -2.54
C PRO A 21 -3.73 19.12 -3.69
N ASN A 22 -2.66 18.38 -3.43
CA ASN A 22 -1.82 17.80 -4.50
C ASN A 22 -2.67 17.00 -5.53
N TRP A 23 -3.90 16.63 -5.15
CA TRP A 23 -4.94 16.06 -5.98
C TRP A 23 -5.32 16.92 -7.19
N ALA A 24 -5.39 18.24 -7.04
CA ALA A 24 -5.72 19.14 -8.15
C ALA A 24 -4.59 19.18 -9.20
N GLN A 25 -3.33 19.16 -8.74
CA GLN A 25 -2.15 19.07 -9.62
C GLN A 25 -2.06 17.72 -10.33
N LEU A 26 -2.43 16.63 -9.64
CA LEU A 26 -2.49 15.30 -10.24
C LEU A 26 -3.56 15.20 -11.34
N GLN A 27 -4.75 15.76 -11.12
CA GLN A 27 -5.82 15.80 -12.12
C GLN A 27 -5.40 16.53 -13.40
N GLN A 28 -4.69 17.66 -13.27
CA GLN A 28 -4.22 18.44 -14.40
C GLN A 28 -3.13 17.68 -15.19
N THR A 29 -2.24 16.97 -14.49
CA THR A 29 -1.21 16.12 -15.12
C THR A 29 -1.83 14.99 -15.94
N LEU A 30 -2.95 14.40 -15.47
CA LEU A 30 -3.66 13.35 -16.20
C LEU A 30 -4.37 13.85 -17.47
N GLN A 31 -4.87 15.10 -17.48
CA GLN A 31 -5.55 15.67 -18.65
C GLN A 31 -4.59 16.04 -19.79
N ILE A 32 -3.35 16.42 -19.48
CA ILE A 32 -2.33 16.81 -20.49
C ILE A 32 -1.97 15.64 -21.43
N HIS A 33 -2.15 14.39 -20.99
CA HIS A 33 -1.81 13.19 -21.77
C HIS A 33 -2.97 12.66 -22.62
N GLY A 34 -4.16 13.28 -22.55
CA GLY A 34 -5.40 12.75 -23.13
C GLY A 34 -5.84 13.36 -24.46
N SER A 35 -4.95 13.86 -25.32
CA SER A 35 -5.39 14.52 -26.57
C SER A 35 -4.46 14.30 -27.77
N ARG A 36 -4.83 13.40 -28.68
CA ARG A 36 -4.42 13.53 -30.10
C ARG A 36 -5.54 13.06 -31.05
N PRO A 37 -5.92 13.84 -32.07
CA PRO A 37 -7.00 13.51 -33.00
C PRO A 37 -6.55 12.55 -34.11
N PRO A 38 -7.47 11.91 -34.86
CA PRO A 38 -7.11 10.95 -35.90
C PRO A 38 -6.71 11.69 -37.20
N LYS A 39 -5.66 11.19 -37.88
CA LYS A 39 -5.32 11.56 -39.26
C LYS A 39 -5.60 10.37 -40.19
N THR A 40 -6.44 10.62 -41.18
CA THR A 40 -6.75 9.81 -42.36
C THR A 40 -5.64 9.89 -43.41
N SER A 41 -5.34 8.77 -44.09
CA SER A 41 -4.86 8.79 -45.48
C SER A 41 -5.03 7.42 -46.16
N ASN A 42 -5.68 7.48 -47.33
CA ASN A 42 -5.95 6.39 -48.27
C ASN A 42 -4.69 5.83 -48.95
N THR A 43 -4.69 4.53 -49.26
CA THR A 43 -4.20 3.98 -50.54
C THR A 43 -4.69 2.55 -50.76
N GLU A 44 -5.43 2.33 -51.84
CA GLU A 44 -5.66 1.04 -52.52
C GLU A 44 -4.32 0.65 -53.23
N THR A 45 -3.93 -0.57 -53.60
CA THR A 45 -4.58 -1.86 -53.88
C THR A 45 -3.48 -2.96 -53.87
N GLN A 46 -3.83 -4.20 -53.56
CA GLN A 46 -3.53 -5.45 -54.31
C GLN A 46 -3.37 -6.69 -53.42
N ASN A 47 -4.05 -7.75 -53.87
CA ASN A 47 -4.42 -8.97 -53.15
C ASN A 47 -3.32 -10.04 -53.21
N SER A 48 -3.08 -10.74 -52.09
CA SER A 48 -2.68 -12.16 -52.11
C SER A 48 -3.10 -12.87 -50.84
N ILE A 49 -3.81 -13.97 -51.03
CA ILE A 49 -4.45 -14.86 -50.05
C ILE A 49 -3.38 -15.75 -49.39
N LEU A 50 -3.09 -15.56 -48.10
CA LEU A 50 -2.75 -16.59 -47.10
C LEU A 50 -2.55 -15.92 -45.72
N GLY A 51 -3.39 -16.24 -44.74
CA GLY A 51 -3.40 -15.61 -43.42
C GLY A 51 -2.15 -15.89 -42.61
N LYS A 52 -1.15 -15.01 -42.67
CA LYS A 52 -0.11 -14.89 -41.66
C LYS A 52 -0.64 -14.08 -40.48
N ARG A 53 -0.67 -14.73 -39.31
CA ARG A 53 -0.97 -14.14 -37.99
C ARG A 53 -0.17 -12.85 -37.82
N LYS A 54 -0.86 -11.71 -37.83
CA LYS A 54 -0.31 -10.39 -37.50
C LYS A 54 0.13 -10.43 -36.04
N GLU A 55 1.43 -10.53 -35.81
CA GLU A 55 2.00 -10.27 -34.50
C GLU A 55 1.62 -8.84 -34.09
N ARG A 56 1.02 -8.71 -32.90
CA ARG A 56 0.73 -7.41 -32.33
C ARG A 56 2.09 -6.83 -31.91
N PRO A 57 2.46 -5.62 -32.34
CA PRO A 57 3.60 -4.95 -31.71
C PRO A 57 3.23 -4.73 -30.24
N ASP A 58 4.07 -5.26 -29.36
CA ASP A 58 4.03 -4.99 -27.93
C ASP A 58 4.32 -3.50 -27.75
N ALA A 59 3.25 -2.70 -27.77
CA ALA A 59 3.32 -1.33 -27.31
C ALA A 59 3.59 -1.40 -25.80
N GLU A 60 4.86 -1.27 -25.43
CA GLU A 60 5.28 -0.92 -24.09
C GLU A 60 4.55 0.36 -23.70
N SER A 61 3.45 0.19 -22.97
CA SER A 61 2.81 1.27 -22.26
C SER A 61 3.73 1.63 -21.11
N ASP A 62 4.67 2.54 -21.35
CA ASP A 62 5.48 3.19 -20.34
C ASP A 62 4.58 4.14 -19.52
N CYS A 63 3.70 3.54 -18.73
CA CYS A 63 3.24 4.18 -17.52
C CYS A 63 4.34 3.91 -16.50
N SER A 64 5.28 4.85 -16.39
CA SER A 64 6.36 4.85 -15.40
C SER A 64 5.77 4.50 -14.03
N GLN A 65 5.86 3.23 -13.66
CA GLN A 65 5.28 2.69 -12.46
C GLN A 65 6.05 3.35 -11.32
N ILE A 66 5.42 4.28 -10.62
CA ILE A 66 5.92 4.70 -9.32
C ILE A 66 5.86 3.43 -8.48
N ASN A 67 7.00 2.75 -8.32
CA ASN A 67 7.09 1.64 -7.41
C ASN A 67 6.76 2.21 -6.03
N PRO A 68 5.64 1.82 -5.39
CA PRO A 68 5.22 2.42 -4.12
C PRO A 68 6.19 2.13 -2.97
N LEU A 69 7.23 1.33 -3.24
CA LEU A 69 8.29 0.95 -2.33
C LEU A 69 9.59 1.71 -2.59
N ILE A 70 9.58 2.80 -3.37
CA ILE A 70 10.76 3.66 -3.54
C ILE A 70 11.13 4.20 -2.15
N PRO A 71 12.35 3.93 -1.67
CA PRO A 71 12.82 4.46 -0.39
C PRO A 71 12.71 5.99 -0.41
N THR A 72 12.22 6.57 0.68
CA THR A 72 12.20 8.03 0.86
C THR A 72 13.60 8.56 1.18
N ASN A 73 14.48 7.69 1.67
CA ASN A 73 15.91 7.92 1.87
C ASN A 73 16.67 6.58 1.88
N ASP A 74 18.00 6.62 1.93
CA ASP A 74 18.86 5.42 1.95
C ASP A 74 18.99 4.74 3.34
N ASP A 75 18.25 5.23 4.35
CA ASP A 75 18.29 4.72 5.72
C ASP A 75 17.24 3.63 5.97
N PHE A 76 17.68 2.38 5.89
CA PHE A 76 16.89 1.19 6.22
C PHE A 76 17.07 0.75 7.68
N SER A 77 17.58 1.62 8.55
CA SER A 77 17.66 1.33 9.98
C SER A 77 16.28 1.19 10.59
N VAL A 78 16.23 0.38 11.65
CA VAL A 78 15.00 0.10 12.38
C VAL A 78 14.78 1.19 13.42
N THR A 79 13.66 1.90 13.31
CA THR A 79 13.26 3.01 14.18
C THR A 79 12.47 2.55 15.41
N ASP A 80 12.15 3.48 16.32
CA ASP A 80 11.36 3.20 17.53
C ASP A 80 9.88 2.92 17.23
N ALA A 81 9.36 3.44 16.12
CA ALA A 81 8.03 3.09 15.61
C ALA A 81 8.14 2.39 14.26
N ILE A 82 7.27 1.42 14.03
CA ILE A 82 7.19 0.65 12.79
C ILE A 82 5.73 0.59 12.39
N ALA A 83 5.43 0.87 11.13
CA ALA A 83 4.10 0.61 10.58
C ALA A 83 4.06 -0.78 9.96
N MET A 84 2.93 -1.49 10.12
CA MET A 84 2.73 -2.83 9.61
C MET A 84 1.34 -2.96 8.99
N ASP A 85 1.27 -3.68 7.89
CA ASP A 85 0.02 -4.05 7.21
C ASP A 85 0.14 -5.48 6.67
N CYS A 86 -0.94 -6.25 6.77
CA CYS A 86 -0.99 -7.62 6.28
C CYS A 86 -2.11 -7.81 5.26
N GLU A 87 -1.81 -8.52 4.18
CA GLU A 87 -2.81 -9.00 3.25
C GLU A 87 -3.15 -10.44 3.56
N MET A 88 -4.45 -10.75 3.59
CA MET A 88 -4.94 -12.08 3.97
C MET A 88 -5.60 -12.83 2.83
N VAL A 89 -5.46 -14.15 2.88
CA VAL A 89 -6.14 -15.12 2.01
C VAL A 89 -7.14 -15.94 2.82
N GLY A 90 -8.18 -16.46 2.15
CA GLY A 90 -9.15 -17.39 2.72
C GLY A 90 -8.62 -18.81 2.76
N VAL A 91 -8.66 -19.43 3.95
CA VAL A 91 -8.23 -20.82 4.19
C VAL A 91 -9.40 -21.70 4.67
N GLY A 92 -9.22 -23.02 4.60
CA GLY A 92 -10.23 -24.01 4.99
C GLY A 92 -11.40 -24.01 4.00
N GLN A 93 -12.58 -23.55 4.43
CA GLN A 93 -13.74 -23.35 3.55
C GLN A 93 -13.77 -21.94 2.93
N GLY A 94 -12.74 -21.11 3.16
CA GLY A 94 -12.66 -19.72 2.67
C GLY A 94 -13.16 -18.66 3.66
N ASN A 95 -13.78 -19.08 4.77
CA ASN A 95 -14.33 -18.21 5.81
C ASN A 95 -13.29 -17.71 6.82
N ARG A 96 -12.17 -18.42 7.00
CA ARG A 96 -11.08 -18.01 7.88
C ARG A 96 -10.00 -17.29 7.11
N SER A 97 -9.50 -16.18 7.66
CA SER A 97 -8.40 -15.41 7.08
C SER A 97 -7.06 -15.90 7.62
N ALA A 98 -6.09 -16.09 6.74
CA ALA A 98 -4.70 -16.38 7.09
C ALA A 98 -3.74 -15.43 6.35
N LEU A 99 -2.54 -15.22 6.90
CA LEU A 99 -1.55 -14.32 6.34
C LEU A 99 -1.08 -14.76 4.95
N GLY A 100 -1.16 -13.86 3.97
CA GLY A 100 -0.64 -14.07 2.62
C GLY A 100 0.51 -13.13 2.23
N ARG A 101 0.59 -11.93 2.81
CA ARG A 101 1.72 -11.01 2.68
C ARG A 101 1.80 -10.14 3.92
N VAL A 102 3.00 -9.75 4.33
CA VAL A 102 3.23 -8.77 5.39
C VAL A 102 4.20 -7.72 4.89
N THR A 103 3.87 -6.46 5.16
CA THR A 103 4.74 -5.31 4.90
C THR A 103 5.01 -4.57 6.20
N MET A 104 6.27 -4.22 6.45
CA MET A 104 6.71 -3.42 7.59
C MET A 104 7.61 -2.29 7.09
N VAL A 105 7.35 -1.07 7.57
CA VAL A 105 8.12 0.12 7.22
C VAL A 105 8.57 0.87 8.47
N ASN A 106 9.71 1.55 8.39
CA ASN A 106 10.19 2.43 9.46
C ASN A 106 9.46 3.78 9.45
N GLN A 107 9.80 4.67 10.40
CA GLN A 107 9.16 5.99 10.53
C GLN A 107 9.33 6.88 9.29
N TRP A 108 10.36 6.64 8.48
CA TRP A 108 10.57 7.40 7.24
C TRP A 108 9.81 6.82 6.05
N GLY A 109 9.18 5.65 6.21
CA GLY A 109 8.46 4.96 5.15
C GLY A 109 9.30 3.98 4.35
N ASN A 110 10.55 3.71 4.75
CA ASN A 110 11.37 2.71 4.07
C ASN A 110 11.00 1.30 4.50
N VAL A 111 10.99 0.39 3.53
CA VAL A 111 10.62 -1.01 3.73
C VAL A 111 11.69 -1.73 4.53
N LEU A 112 11.30 -2.24 5.70
CA LEU A 112 12.12 -3.10 6.54
C LEU A 112 11.91 -4.58 6.20
N TYR A 113 10.68 -4.93 5.83
CA TYR A 113 10.28 -6.30 5.52
C TYR A 113 9.03 -6.29 4.63
N ASP A 114 9.10 -6.86 3.44
CA ASP A 114 7.95 -7.06 2.55
C ASP A 114 8.08 -8.43 1.90
N GLU A 115 7.25 -9.37 2.35
CA GLU A 115 7.35 -10.76 1.90
C GLU A 115 5.96 -11.38 1.75
N PHE A 116 5.79 -12.15 0.67
CA PHE A 116 4.69 -13.09 0.54
C PHE A 116 4.92 -14.27 1.49
N VAL A 117 3.86 -14.71 2.16
CA VAL A 117 3.90 -15.76 3.16
C VAL A 117 2.99 -16.90 2.76
N ARG A 118 3.49 -18.13 2.83
CA ARG A 118 2.69 -19.33 2.61
C ARG A 118 1.92 -19.65 3.91
N PRO A 119 0.58 -19.60 3.89
CA PRO A 119 -0.22 -20.01 5.05
C PRO A 119 0.02 -21.48 5.40
N VAL A 120 -0.15 -21.81 6.69
CA VAL A 120 -0.05 -23.20 7.17
C VAL A 120 -1.20 -24.05 6.64
N GLU A 121 -2.38 -23.47 6.55
CA GLU A 121 -3.58 -24.13 6.04
C GLU A 121 -3.70 -24.01 4.52
N ARG A 122 -4.43 -24.96 3.91
CA ARG A 122 -4.74 -24.90 2.47
C ARG A 122 -5.57 -23.65 2.17
N ILE A 123 -5.11 -22.90 1.16
CA ILE A 123 -5.83 -21.75 0.61
C ILE A 123 -7.01 -22.25 -0.20
N ALA A 124 -8.19 -21.72 0.11
CA ALA A 124 -9.43 -21.93 -0.62
C ALA A 124 -9.74 -20.74 -1.54
N ASP A 125 -9.43 -19.52 -1.09
CA ASP A 125 -9.69 -18.28 -1.84
C ASP A 125 -8.54 -17.30 -1.63
N PHE A 126 -7.97 -16.78 -2.71
CA PHE A 126 -6.90 -15.79 -2.65
C PHE A 126 -7.40 -14.38 -2.35
N ARG A 127 -8.70 -14.11 -2.59
CA ARG A 127 -9.31 -12.79 -2.44
C ARG A 127 -8.57 -11.72 -3.23
N THR A 128 -8.01 -12.08 -4.39
CA THR A 128 -7.08 -11.27 -5.18
C THR A 128 -7.61 -9.86 -5.49
N GLN A 129 -8.93 -9.68 -5.60
CA GLN A 129 -9.55 -8.37 -5.83
C GLN A 129 -9.30 -7.38 -4.68
N ILE A 130 -9.12 -7.90 -3.46
CA ILE A 130 -8.89 -7.12 -2.25
C ILE A 130 -7.41 -7.21 -1.86
N SER A 131 -6.86 -8.43 -1.78
CA SER A 131 -5.50 -8.67 -1.28
C SER A 131 -4.39 -8.40 -2.29
N GLY A 132 -4.73 -8.36 -3.58
CA GLY A 132 -3.75 -8.34 -4.67
C GLY A 132 -2.92 -9.62 -4.84
N ILE A 133 -3.06 -10.61 -3.94
CA ILE A 133 -2.24 -11.83 -3.94
C ILE A 133 -2.72 -12.77 -5.04
N ARG A 134 -1.79 -13.22 -5.88
CA ARG A 134 -2.03 -14.22 -6.92
C ARG A 134 -1.36 -15.55 -6.55
N PRO A 135 -1.86 -16.69 -7.06
CA PRO A 135 -1.23 -17.99 -6.86
C PRO A 135 0.26 -18.04 -7.22
N ARG A 136 0.65 -17.26 -8.25
CA ARG A 136 2.04 -17.18 -8.73
C ARG A 136 2.99 -16.54 -7.72
N ASP A 137 2.50 -15.64 -6.88
CA ASP A 137 3.29 -14.88 -5.91
C ASP A 137 3.70 -15.81 -4.75
N LEU A 138 2.82 -16.76 -4.41
CA LEU A 138 3.07 -17.76 -3.37
C LEU A 138 4.01 -18.89 -3.78
N ARG A 139 4.50 -18.93 -5.03
CA ARG A 139 5.49 -19.94 -5.46
C ARG A 139 6.83 -19.78 -4.74
N LYS A 140 7.26 -18.53 -4.53
CA LYS A 140 8.50 -18.17 -3.83
C LYS A 140 8.27 -17.59 -2.42
N ALA A 141 7.04 -17.71 -1.91
CA ALA A 141 6.69 -17.20 -0.59
C ALA A 141 7.50 -17.87 0.52
N LYS A 142 7.76 -17.09 1.57
CA LYS A 142 8.41 -17.57 2.80
C LYS A 142 7.47 -18.45 3.60
N ASP A 143 8.04 -19.37 4.35
CA ASP A 143 7.25 -20.16 5.31
C ASP A 143 6.73 -19.27 6.44
N PHE A 144 5.52 -19.57 6.90
CA PHE A 144 4.84 -18.80 7.94
C PHE A 144 5.70 -18.62 9.20
N SER A 145 6.36 -19.68 9.68
CA SER A 145 7.20 -19.60 10.89
C SER A 145 8.39 -18.66 10.73
N THR A 146 9.00 -18.64 9.54
CA THR A 146 10.15 -17.76 9.23
C THR A 146 9.71 -16.30 9.22
N ALA A 147 8.59 -16.01 8.55
CA ALA A 147 8.03 -14.65 8.53
C ALA A 147 7.59 -14.20 9.93
N GLN A 148 6.87 -15.05 10.66
CA GLN A 148 6.41 -14.77 12.02
C GLN A 148 7.57 -14.41 12.97
N LYS A 149 8.65 -15.20 12.95
CA LYS A 149 9.85 -14.93 13.78
C LYS A 149 10.50 -13.60 13.41
N LYS A 150 10.60 -13.29 12.12
CA LYS A 150 11.20 -12.04 11.64
C LYS A 150 10.37 -10.83 12.05
N VAL A 151 9.05 -10.91 11.88
CA VAL A 151 8.10 -9.86 12.30
C VAL A 151 8.16 -9.66 13.82
N ALA A 152 8.13 -10.74 14.60
CA ALA A 152 8.23 -10.69 16.07
C ALA A 152 9.53 -10.01 16.54
N LEU A 153 10.65 -10.31 15.86
CA LEU A 153 11.94 -9.68 16.16
C LEU A 153 11.93 -8.17 15.85
N LEU A 154 11.34 -7.78 14.72
CA LEU A 154 11.24 -6.37 14.31
C LEU A 154 10.35 -5.59 15.27
N MET A 155 9.19 -6.10 15.68
CA MET A 155 8.28 -5.37 16.58
C MET A 155 8.74 -5.31 18.04
N LYS A 156 9.63 -6.20 18.49
CA LYS A 156 10.01 -6.30 19.91
C LYS A 156 10.57 -4.96 20.43
N GLY A 157 9.94 -4.43 21.48
CA GLY A 157 10.37 -3.20 22.15
C GLY A 157 10.05 -1.91 21.38
N ARG A 158 9.15 -1.97 20.39
CA ARG A 158 8.83 -0.84 19.50
C ARG A 158 7.34 -0.50 19.49
N ILE A 159 7.03 0.68 18.96
CA ILE A 159 5.67 1.14 18.74
C ILE A 159 5.18 0.58 17.41
N LEU A 160 4.07 -0.14 17.42
CA LEU A 160 3.46 -0.70 16.22
C LEU A 160 2.30 0.19 15.75
N VAL A 161 2.33 0.62 14.50
CA VAL A 161 1.36 1.53 13.87
C VAL A 161 0.66 0.82 12.71
N GLY A 162 -0.65 1.04 12.54
CA GLY A 162 -1.40 0.41 11.46
C GLY A 162 -2.91 0.49 11.67
N HIS A 163 -3.68 0.12 10.64
CA HIS A 163 -5.12 0.09 10.73
C HIS A 163 -5.59 -1.28 11.24
N ALA A 164 -6.47 -1.28 12.26
CA ALA A 164 -7.08 -2.51 12.79
C ALA A 164 -6.10 -3.67 13.12
N LEU A 165 -4.92 -3.34 13.67
CA LEU A 165 -3.79 -4.25 13.96
C LEU A 165 -4.13 -5.56 14.71
N SER A 166 -5.27 -5.61 15.39
CA SER A 166 -5.79 -6.87 15.97
C SER A 166 -5.98 -7.97 14.93
N ASN A 167 -6.38 -7.62 13.70
CA ASN A 167 -6.59 -8.58 12.62
C ASN A 167 -5.25 -9.12 12.11
N ASP A 168 -4.28 -8.24 11.91
CA ASP A 168 -2.92 -8.56 11.46
C ASP A 168 -2.20 -9.45 12.47
N LEU A 169 -2.23 -9.06 13.75
CA LEU A 169 -1.62 -9.84 14.83
C LEU A 169 -2.27 -11.21 15.00
N LYS A 170 -3.60 -11.29 14.83
CA LYS A 170 -4.32 -12.57 14.80
C LYS A 170 -3.90 -13.43 13.61
N ALA A 171 -3.72 -12.85 12.43
CA ALA A 171 -3.25 -13.57 11.24
C ALA A 171 -1.79 -14.06 11.39
N LEU A 172 -0.96 -13.30 12.11
CA LEU A 172 0.42 -13.65 12.48
C LEU A 172 0.52 -14.59 13.67
N LEU A 173 -0.58 -14.88 14.38
CA LEU A 173 -0.59 -15.64 15.64
C LEU A 173 0.39 -15.03 16.68
N LEU A 174 0.47 -13.69 16.73
CA LEU A 174 1.32 -12.94 17.65
C LEU A 174 0.47 -12.11 18.61
N SER A 175 1.01 -11.87 19.79
CA SER A 175 0.50 -10.87 20.72
C SER A 175 1.55 -9.78 20.89
N HIS A 176 1.11 -8.53 20.92
CA HIS A 176 1.95 -7.40 21.30
C HIS A 176 1.50 -6.92 22.68
N PRO A 177 2.40 -6.79 23.67
CA PRO A 177 2.04 -6.31 25.00
C PRO A 177 1.39 -4.92 24.90
N GLN A 178 0.25 -4.74 25.56
CA GLN A 178 -0.43 -3.43 25.64
C GLN A 178 0.22 -2.50 26.68
N GLU A 179 1.03 -3.04 27.59
CA GLU A 179 1.55 -2.28 28.72
C GLU A 179 2.99 -1.81 28.49
N GLY A 180 3.19 -0.50 28.64
CA GLY A 180 4.50 0.12 28.89
C GLY A 180 5.03 1.03 27.78
N LEU A 181 5.00 0.60 26.51
CA LEU A 181 5.64 1.37 25.42
C LEU A 181 4.94 1.25 24.05
N ALA A 182 4.10 0.23 23.85
CA ALA A 182 3.46 -0.08 22.59
C ALA A 182 2.16 0.71 22.40
N ARG A 183 2.27 1.93 21.87
CA ARG A 183 1.07 2.70 21.50
C ARG A 183 0.59 2.25 20.12
N TYR A 184 -0.49 1.47 20.08
CA TYR A 184 -1.22 1.29 18.84
C TYR A 184 -1.80 2.63 18.40
N ILE A 185 -1.22 3.21 17.35
CA ILE A 185 -1.85 4.35 16.67
C ILE A 185 -2.78 3.74 15.63
N ARG A 186 -4.07 3.69 15.99
CA ARG A 186 -5.15 3.31 15.07
C ARG A 186 -5.44 4.52 14.19
N ILE A 187 -5.07 4.42 12.92
CA ILE A 187 -5.35 5.42 11.88
C ILE A 187 -6.73 5.20 11.28
#